data_AF-A0A1M3NHN4-F1
#
_entry.id   AF-A0A1M3NHN4-F1
#
_cell.length_a   1.000
_cell.length_b   1.000
_cell.length_c   1.000
_cell.angle_alpha   90.00
_cell.angle_beta   90.00
_cell.angle_gamma   90.00
#
_symmetry.space_group_name_H-M   'P 1'
#
loop_
_entity.id
_entity.type
_entity.pdbx_description
1 polymer ?
#
loop_
_entity_poly.entity_id
_entity_poly.type
_entity_poly.pdbx_seq_one_letter_code
_entity_poly.pdbx_strand_id
1 'polypeptide(L)'
;MDTHHIKEEVDKSIEKLAMLRDEVKLQLHLATLDAKQEWNETLEPKVFEVEEAAKQVTESTRSTAKELIARLEDFLVRMRESGGPRSTH
;
A
#
# COMPACT_ATOMS: atom_id res chain seq x y z
N MET A 1 -22.05 -17.14 -6.24
CA MET A 1 -20.91 -16.33 -5.78
C MET A 1 -19.67 -17.15 -5.99
N ASP A 2 -19.03 -16.92 -7.12
CA ASP A 2 -17.94 -17.74 -7.63
C ASP A 2 -16.66 -17.37 -6.88
N THR A 3 -16.24 -18.25 -5.97
CA THR A 3 -15.03 -18.11 -5.15
C THR A 3 -13.77 -17.85 -5.98
N HIS A 4 -13.75 -18.27 -7.24
CA HIS A 4 -12.70 -17.97 -8.20
C HIS A 4 -12.55 -16.46 -8.48
N HIS A 5 -13.65 -15.73 -8.61
CA HIS A 5 -13.61 -14.29 -8.90
C HIS A 5 -13.08 -13.48 -7.70
N ILE A 6 -13.42 -13.90 -6.47
CA ILE A 6 -12.90 -13.27 -5.25
C ILE A 6 -11.40 -13.51 -5.13
N LYS A 7 -10.93 -14.70 -5.50
CA LYS A 7 -9.51 -15.03 -5.51
C LYS A 7 -8.73 -14.14 -6.47
N GLU A 8 -9.17 -14.03 -7.72
CA GLU A 8 -8.51 -13.18 -8.72
C GLU A 8 -8.49 -11.70 -8.31
N GLU A 9 -9.57 -11.19 -7.71
CA GLU A 9 -9.64 -9.83 -7.20
C GLU A 9 -8.66 -9.58 -6.04
N VAL A 10 -8.54 -10.53 -5.12
CA VAL A 10 -7.58 -10.46 -4.00
C VAL A 10 -6.15 -10.51 -4.53
N ASP A 11 -5.87 -11.43 -5.46
CA ASP A 11 -4.54 -11.61 -6.06
C ASP A 11 -4.07 -10.31 -6.75
N LYS A 12 -4.92 -9.71 -7.59
CA LYS A 12 -4.67 -8.40 -8.20
C LYS A 12 -4.46 -7.29 -7.18
N SER A 13 -5.22 -7.31 -6.08
CA SER A 13 -5.09 -6.31 -5.03
C SER A 13 -3.74 -6.44 -4.34
N ILE A 14 -3.30 -7.66 -4.02
CA ILE A 14 -1.99 -7.92 -3.43
C ILE A 14 -0.84 -7.55 -4.37
N GLU A 15 -0.97 -7.89 -5.65
CA GLU A 15 0.04 -7.54 -6.64
C GLU A 15 0.20 -6.01 -6.74
N LYS A 16 -0.92 -5.28 -6.74
CA LYS A 16 -0.90 -3.81 -6.67
C LYS A 16 -0.30 -3.31 -5.35
N LEU A 17 -0.62 -3.92 -4.22
CA LEU A 17 -0.08 -3.59 -2.90
C LEU A 17 1.45 -3.75 -2.86
N ALA A 18 1.97 -4.83 -3.45
CA ALA A 18 3.39 -5.08 -3.59
C ALA A 18 4.06 -4.03 -4.48
N MET A 19 3.48 -3.67 -5.63
CA MET A 19 4.01 -2.58 -6.47
C MET A 19 4.08 -1.25 -5.70
N LEU A 20 3.00 -0.88 -4.99
CA LEU A 20 2.95 0.35 -4.20
C LEU A 20 3.99 0.33 -3.07
N ARG A 21 4.14 -0.81 -2.39
CA ARG A 21 5.17 -0.99 -1.36
C ARG A 21 6.58 -0.77 -1.93
N ASP A 22 6.88 -1.31 -3.10
CA ASP A 22 8.17 -1.13 -3.76
C ASP A 22 8.40 0.33 -4.17
N GLU A 23 7.36 1.02 -4.67
CA GLU A 23 7.44 2.47 -4.95
C GLU A 23 7.61 3.30 -3.67
N VAL A 24 6.94 2.92 -2.57
CA VAL A 24 7.10 3.55 -1.27
C VAL A 24 8.53 3.37 -0.76
N LYS A 25 9.12 2.18 -0.88
CA LYS A 25 10.54 1.96 -0.52
C LYS A 25 11.50 2.84 -1.32
N LEU A 26 11.20 3.07 -2.60
CA LEU A 26 11.99 3.94 -3.46
C LEU A 26 11.87 5.41 -3.04
N GLN A 27 10.65 5.90 -2.76
CA GLN A 27 10.42 7.25 -2.24
C GLN A 27 11.00 7.41 -0.83
N LEU A 28 10.85 6.42 0.03
CA LEU A 28 11.42 6.36 1.37
C LEU A 28 12.92 6.54 1.35
N HIS A 29 13.62 5.99 0.36
CA HIS A 29 15.06 6.17 0.24
C HIS A 29 15.45 7.66 0.16
N LEU A 30 14.63 8.45 -0.54
CA LEU A 30 14.78 9.90 -0.69
C LEU A 30 14.08 10.71 0.41
N ALA A 31 13.16 10.09 1.15
CA ALA A 31 12.38 10.75 2.18
C ALA A 31 13.16 10.91 3.50
N THR A 32 12.63 11.80 4.35
CA THR A 32 13.15 12.07 5.70
C THR A 32 12.95 10.88 6.64
N LEU A 33 13.70 10.88 7.75
CA LEU A 33 13.61 9.86 8.81
C LEU A 33 12.19 9.72 9.38
N ASP A 34 11.40 10.79 9.40
CA ASP A 34 10.03 10.82 9.88
C ASP A 34 9.09 9.95 9.03
N ALA A 35 9.14 10.11 7.70
CA ALA A 35 8.39 9.26 6.76
C ALA A 35 8.86 7.79 6.84
N LYS A 36 10.16 7.56 7.09
CA LYS A 36 10.70 6.22 7.34
C LYS A 36 10.15 5.59 8.61
N GLN A 37 9.99 6.35 9.68
CA GLN A 37 9.35 5.84 10.90
C GLN A 37 7.88 5.53 10.67
N GLU A 38 7.11 6.48 10.11
CA GLU A 38 5.68 6.26 9.87
C GLU A 38 5.44 4.99 9.02
N TRP A 39 6.27 4.79 7.98
CA TRP A 39 6.24 3.58 7.18
C TRP A 39 6.48 2.31 8.01
N ASN A 40 7.64 2.22 8.67
CA ASN A 40 8.05 0.99 9.36
C ASN A 40 7.14 0.67 10.54
N GLU A 41 6.64 1.68 11.25
CA GLU A 41 5.83 1.48 12.46
C GLU A 41 4.34 1.26 12.16
N THR A 42 3.83 1.81 11.04
CA THR A 42 2.37 1.87 10.82
C THR A 42 1.90 1.19 9.54
N LEU A 43 2.65 1.33 8.44
CA LEU A 43 2.21 0.86 7.12
C LEU A 43 2.79 -0.51 6.79
N GLU A 44 4.09 -0.72 6.99
CA GLU A 44 4.76 -2.00 6.75
C GLU A 44 4.09 -3.20 7.46
N PRO A 45 3.79 -3.16 8.77
CA PRO A 45 3.12 -4.28 9.43
C PRO A 45 1.73 -4.56 8.83
N LYS A 46 0.98 -3.53 8.45
CA LYS A 46 -0.34 -3.69 7.82
C LYS A 46 -0.25 -4.32 6.43
N VAL A 47 0.77 -3.93 5.66
CA VAL A 47 1.06 -4.53 4.35
C VAL A 47 1.33 -6.01 4.52
N PHE A 48 2.17 -6.37 5.49
CA PHE A 48 2.49 -7.77 5.79
C PHE A 48 1.26 -8.55 6.27
N GLU A 49 0.45 -8.01 7.18
CA GLU A 49 -0.80 -8.64 7.65
C GLU A 49 -1.77 -8.91 6.49
N VAL A 50 -1.90 -7.97 5.56
CA VAL A 50 -2.77 -8.12 4.38
C VAL A 50 -2.20 -9.15 3.40
N GLU A 51 -0.89 -9.18 3.16
CA GLU A 51 -0.23 -10.20 2.34
C GLU A 51 -0.44 -11.61 2.94
N GLU A 52 -0.35 -11.75 4.26
CA GLU A 52 -0.62 -13.02 4.96
C GLU A 52 -2.10 -13.40 4.89
N ALA A 53 -3.00 -12.45 5.14
CA ALA A 53 -4.44 -12.66 5.07
C ALA A 53 -4.92 -12.99 3.65
N ALA A 54 -4.19 -12.59 2.62
CA ALA A 54 -4.52 -12.92 1.24
C ALA A 54 -4.28 -14.37 0.88
N LYS A 55 -3.41 -15.07 1.60
CA LYS A 55 -3.27 -16.53 1.47
C LYS A 55 -4.58 -17.25 1.83
N GLN A 56 -5.43 -16.64 2.66
CA GLN A 56 -6.73 -17.20 3.07
C GLN A 56 -7.90 -16.77 2.16
N VAL A 57 -7.68 -15.85 1.22
CA VAL A 57 -8.66 -15.37 0.21
C VAL A 57 -10.07 -15.19 0.80
N THR A 58 -10.23 -14.16 1.63
CA THR A 58 -11.53 -13.82 2.23
C THR A 58 -12.04 -12.48 1.72
N GLU A 59 -13.36 -12.27 1.80
CA GLU A 59 -13.98 -10.97 1.47
C GLU A 59 -13.47 -9.83 2.37
N SER A 60 -13.16 -10.16 3.63
CA SER A 60 -12.51 -9.25 4.58
C SER A 60 -11.13 -8.83 4.07
N THR A 61 -10.31 -9.78 3.60
CA THR A 61 -8.99 -9.46 3.05
C THR A 61 -9.09 -8.54 1.84
N ARG A 62 -10.04 -8.78 0.93
CA ARG A 62 -10.27 -7.91 -0.24
C ARG A 62 -10.55 -6.47 0.20
N SER A 63 -11.38 -6.29 1.22
CA SER A 63 -11.75 -4.96 1.73
C SER A 63 -10.56 -4.27 2.40
N THR A 64 -9.81 -4.99 3.25
CA THR A 64 -8.61 -4.46 3.90
C THR A 64 -7.51 -4.12 2.90
N ALA A 65 -7.30 -4.96 1.89
CA ALA A 65 -6.33 -4.72 0.83
C ALA A 65 -6.66 -3.45 0.05
N LYS A 66 -7.93 -3.25 -0.34
CA LYS A 66 -8.37 -2.03 -1.03
C LYS A 66 -8.17 -0.78 -0.17
N GLU A 67 -8.51 -0.84 1.11
CA GLU A 67 -8.29 0.28 2.03
C GLU A 67 -6.80 0.59 2.17
N LEU A 68 -5.96 -0.44 2.34
CA LEU A 68 -4.53 -0.26 2.48
C LEU A 68 -3.89 0.29 1.19
N ILE A 69 -4.32 -0.19 0.02
CA ILE A 69 -3.91 0.37 -1.29
C ILE A 69 -4.21 1.86 -1.35
N ALA A 70 -5.42 2.28 -0.99
CA ALA A 70 -5.79 3.71 -0.99
C ALA A 70 -4.92 4.53 -0.03
N ARG A 71 -4.60 3.97 1.15
CA ARG A 71 -3.70 4.61 2.13
C ARG A 71 -2.27 4.72 1.62
N LEU A 72 -1.78 3.70 0.90
CA LEU A 72 -0.45 3.71 0.29
C LEU A 72 -0.36 4.72 -0.86
N GLU A 73 -1.40 4.80 -1.70
CA GLU A 73 -1.49 5.80 -2.77
C GLU A 73 -1.48 7.21 -2.19
N ASP A 74 -2.26 7.49 -1.15
CA ASP A 74 -2.22 8.78 -0.43
C ASP A 74 -0.86 9.07 0.20
N PHE A 75 -0.23 8.06 0.82
CA PHE A 75 1.12 8.19 1.39
C PHE A 75 2.19 8.48 0.33
N LEU A 76 2.07 7.88 -0.86
CA LEU A 76 2.97 8.18 -1.98
C LEU A 76 2.77 9.59 -2.52
N VAL A 77 1.52 10.03 -2.65
CA VAL A 77 1.20 11.40 -3.09
C VAL A 77 1.77 12.41 -2.09
N ARG A 78 1.51 12.24 -0.79
CA ARG A 78 2.03 13.17 0.22
C ARG A 78 3.56 13.21 0.22
N MET A 79 4.24 12.07 0.07
CA MET A 79 5.71 12.03 0.02
C MET A 79 6.26 12.74 -1.22
N ARG A 80 5.61 12.55 -2.38
CA ARG A 80 5.99 13.22 -3.62
C ARG A 80 5.78 14.73 -3.54
N GLU A 81 4.66 15.17 -2.95
CA GLU A 81 4.38 16.60 -2.72
C GLU A 81 5.31 17.23 -1.67
N SER A 82 5.77 16.45 -0.70
CA SER A 82 6.76 16.90 0.30
C SER A 82 8.18 17.03 -0.28
N GLY A 83 8.48 16.35 -1.40
CA GLY A 83 9.79 16.32 -2.06
C GLY A 83 9.91 17.15 -3.35
N GLY A 84 8.82 17.76 -3.82
CA GLY A 84 8.81 18.57 -5.06
C GLY A 84 8.46 20.03 -4.79
N PRO A 85 9.08 21.00 -5.48
CA PRO A 85 8.66 22.39 -5.37
C PRO A 85 7.22 22.50 -5.88
N ARG A 86 6.34 22.89 -4.95
CA ARG A 86 4.98 23.37 -5.17
C ARG A 86 5.01 24.41 -6.29
N SER A 87 4.82 23.98 -7.54
CA SER A 87 4.56 24.92 -8.63
C SER A 87 3.10 25.29 -8.56
N THR A 88 2.85 26.32 -7.76
CA THR A 88 1.67 27.16 -7.87
C THR A 88 1.69 27.81 -9.25
N HIS A 89 0.75 27.45 -10.13
CA HIS A 89 0.15 28.40 -11.07
C HIS A 89 -1.18 27.87 -11.62
#